data_AF-A0A516SJJ2-F1
#
_entry.id   AF-A0A516SJJ2-F1
#
_cell.length_a   1.000
_cell.length_b   1.000
_cell.length_c   1.000
_cell.angle_alpha   90.00
_cell.angle_beta   90.00
_cell.angle_gamma   90.00
#
_symmetry.space_group_name_H-M   'P 1'
#
loop_
_entity.id
_entity.type
_entity.pdbx_description
1 polymer ?
#
loop_
_entity_poly.entity_id
_entity_poly.type
_entity_poly.pdbx_seq_one_letter_code
_entity_poly.pdbx_strand_id
1 'polypeptide(L)'
;MHYSDPYGLFGIEDIPTIPQPVVDFSAGFGDTLSFGLTDMARDQLGTNGSVDKCSASYTGGEVSGVLVSTAIGGAAGWRAAGTKGWGKEFSHWIPNRKGGPRSLWNGNYVTKVEHALSDPYRYRFMPRTWKEANPMPNTVIQQWNRIPNVYKGGAAGAAIGVAGAATNSD
;
A
#
# COMPACT_ATOMS: atom_id res chain seq x y z
N MET A 1 -32.52 17.97 -26.02
CA MET A 1 -32.26 17.26 -27.30
C MET A 1 -32.71 15.82 -27.10
N HIS A 2 -33.77 15.42 -27.79
CA HIS A 2 -34.26 14.04 -27.80
C HIS A 2 -33.41 13.29 -28.82
N TYR A 3 -32.57 12.36 -28.38
CA TYR A 3 -31.85 11.48 -29.28
C TYR A 3 -32.82 10.36 -29.69
N SER A 4 -33.66 10.64 -30.69
CA SER A 4 -34.55 9.64 -31.27
C SER A 4 -33.74 8.85 -32.30
N ASP A 5 -33.45 7.58 -31.99
CA ASP A 5 -32.87 6.63 -32.94
C ASP A 5 -33.91 6.33 -34.05
N PRO A 6 -33.73 6.81 -35.30
CA PRO A 6 -34.70 6.66 -36.37
C PRO A 6 -34.84 5.22 -36.89
N TYR A 7 -33.89 4.35 -36.55
CA TYR A 7 -33.82 2.98 -37.06
C TYR A 7 -34.08 1.92 -35.98
N GLY A 8 -34.19 2.31 -34.70
CA GLY A 8 -34.37 1.38 -33.57
C GLY A 8 -33.30 0.28 -33.56
N LEU A 9 -32.10 0.60 -34.06
CA LEU A 9 -31.05 -0.36 -34.36
C LEU A 9 -30.10 -0.55 -33.16
N PHE A 10 -30.09 0.42 -32.23
CA PHE A 10 -29.39 0.35 -30.94
C PHE A 10 -30.14 1.17 -29.86
N GLY A 11 -30.97 0.51 -29.07
CA GLY A 11 -31.51 1.05 -27.82
C GLY A 11 -30.56 0.84 -26.63
N ILE A 12 -30.87 1.46 -25.47
CA ILE A 12 -30.24 1.08 -24.19
C ILE A 12 -30.35 -0.43 -23.95
N GLU A 13 -31.43 -1.04 -24.44
CA GLU A 13 -31.73 -2.47 -24.32
C GLU A 13 -30.77 -3.35 -25.13
N ASP A 14 -30.11 -2.80 -26.16
CA ASP A 14 -29.12 -3.50 -27.00
C ASP A 14 -27.68 -3.31 -26.48
N ILE A 15 -27.48 -2.51 -25.43
CA ILE A 15 -26.18 -2.38 -24.77
C ILE A 15 -25.94 -3.68 -23.99
N PRO A 16 -24.85 -4.42 -24.27
CA PRO A 16 -24.54 -5.61 -23.50
C PRO A 16 -24.41 -5.23 -22.02
N THR A 17 -25.30 -5.79 -21.20
CA THR A 17 -25.28 -5.57 -19.76
C THR A 17 -24.07 -6.29 -19.17
N ILE A 18 -23.30 -5.58 -18.35
CA ILE A 18 -22.18 -6.18 -17.63
C ILE A 18 -22.78 -7.17 -16.62
N PRO A 19 -22.28 -8.42 -16.54
CA PRO A 19 -22.77 -9.37 -15.55
C PRO A 19 -22.67 -8.78 -14.13
N GLN A 20 -23.74 -8.91 -13.33
CA GLN A 20 -23.79 -8.34 -11.98
C GLN A 20 -22.57 -8.69 -11.10
N PRO A 21 -22.05 -9.94 -11.10
CA PRO A 21 -20.83 -10.27 -10.38
C PRO A 21 -19.62 -9.40 -10.72
N VAL A 22 -19.51 -8.94 -11.96
CA VAL A 22 -18.41 -8.07 -12.42
C VAL A 22 -18.63 -6.64 -11.94
N VAL A 23 -19.88 -6.16 -11.94
CA VAL A 23 -20.25 -4.84 -11.41
C VAL A 23 -19.94 -4.77 -9.91
N ASP A 24 -20.45 -5.74 -9.14
CA ASP A 24 -20.26 -5.80 -7.69
C ASP A 24 -18.79 -5.93 -7.31
N PHE A 25 -18.05 -6.82 -7.99
CA PHE A 25 -16.62 -6.97 -7.77
C PHE A 25 -15.86 -5.67 -8.05
N SER A 26 -16.16 -5.01 -9.17
CA SER A 26 -15.49 -3.76 -9.55
C SER A 26 -15.79 -2.64 -8.57
N ALA A 27 -17.03 -2.57 -8.06
CA ALA A 27 -17.42 -1.62 -7.03
C ALA A 27 -16.66 -1.89 -5.73
N GLY A 28 -16.75 -3.09 -5.14
CA GLY A 28 -16.05 -3.41 -3.89
C GLY A 28 -14.52 -3.24 -3.97
N PHE A 29 -13.94 -3.58 -5.13
CA PHE A 29 -12.52 -3.34 -5.41
C PHE A 29 -12.17 -1.84 -5.43
N GLY A 30 -12.94 -1.05 -6.18
CA GLY A 30 -12.75 0.39 -6.30
C GLY A 30 -12.98 1.13 -4.98
N ASP A 31 -14.01 0.75 -4.23
CA ASP A 31 -14.34 1.32 -2.94
C ASP A 31 -13.20 1.07 -1.94
N THR A 32 -12.70 -0.16 -1.90
CA THR A 32 -11.55 -0.51 -1.05
C THR A 32 -10.28 0.27 -1.43
N LEU A 33 -9.95 0.37 -2.72
CA LEU A 33 -8.75 1.09 -3.17
C LEU A 33 -8.85 2.61 -2.99
N SER A 34 -10.06 3.15 -3.06
CA SER A 34 -10.31 4.59 -2.99
C SER A 34 -10.65 5.08 -1.58
N PHE A 35 -10.60 4.21 -0.56
CA PHE A 35 -11.04 4.53 0.81
C PHE A 35 -12.52 4.91 0.90
N GLY A 36 -13.38 4.19 0.20
CA GLY A 36 -14.82 4.44 0.16
C GLY A 36 -15.22 5.67 -0.66
N LEU A 37 -14.28 6.36 -1.31
CA LEU A 37 -14.62 7.55 -2.10
C LEU A 37 -15.50 7.24 -3.30
N THR A 38 -15.28 6.10 -3.97
CA THR A 38 -16.20 5.64 -5.00
C THR A 38 -17.55 5.25 -4.39
N ASP A 39 -17.59 4.86 -3.12
CA ASP A 39 -18.84 4.59 -2.43
C ASP A 39 -19.72 5.83 -2.31
N MET A 40 -19.13 6.84 -1.66
CA MET A 40 -19.71 8.16 -1.49
C MET A 40 -20.11 8.80 -2.82
N ALA A 41 -19.31 8.60 -3.87
CA ALA A 41 -19.61 9.13 -5.18
C ALA A 41 -20.87 8.49 -5.78
N ARG A 42 -21.05 7.16 -5.73
CA ARG A 42 -22.28 6.56 -6.29
C ARG A 42 -23.50 6.82 -5.42
N ASP A 43 -23.34 6.98 -4.10
CA ASP A 43 -24.43 7.45 -3.23
C ASP A 43 -24.90 8.84 -3.65
N GLN A 44 -23.97 9.78 -3.84
CA GLN A 44 -24.29 11.13 -4.27
C GLN A 44 -24.92 11.18 -5.67
N LEU A 45 -24.56 10.23 -6.54
CA LEU A 45 -25.12 10.08 -7.88
C LEU A 45 -26.43 9.27 -7.91
N GLY A 46 -26.86 8.68 -6.78
CA GLY A 46 -28.04 7.83 -6.71
C GLY A 46 -27.91 6.51 -7.48
N THR A 47 -26.68 6.07 -7.79
CA THR A 47 -26.40 4.86 -8.56
C THR A 47 -25.99 3.67 -7.69
N ASN A 48 -26.01 3.82 -6.36
CA ASN A 48 -25.64 2.73 -5.45
C ASN A 48 -26.61 1.54 -5.48
N GLY A 49 -27.86 1.75 -5.93
CA GLY A 49 -28.82 0.67 -6.16
C GLY A 49 -28.45 -0.30 -7.29
N SER A 50 -27.41 -0.01 -8.08
CA SER A 50 -26.88 -0.90 -9.11
C SER A 50 -25.80 -1.86 -8.60
N VAL A 51 -25.42 -1.78 -7.32
CA VAL A 51 -24.38 -2.58 -6.68
C VAL A 51 -24.99 -3.35 -5.51
N ASP A 52 -24.79 -4.67 -5.48
CA ASP A 52 -25.14 -5.48 -4.32
C ASP A 52 -23.93 -5.61 -3.40
N LYS A 53 -23.84 -4.72 -2.39
CA LYS A 53 -22.75 -4.74 -1.38
C LYS A 53 -22.74 -6.03 -0.53
N CYS A 54 -23.85 -6.77 -0.49
CA CYS A 54 -23.96 -8.04 0.24
C CYS A 54 -23.51 -9.25 -0.60
N SER A 55 -23.20 -9.06 -1.88
CA SER A 55 -22.84 -10.17 -2.76
C SER A 55 -21.43 -10.68 -2.47
N ALA A 56 -21.22 -11.98 -2.65
CA ALA A 56 -19.88 -12.58 -2.53
C ALA A 56 -18.89 -11.97 -3.54
N SER A 57 -19.40 -11.47 -4.67
CA SER A 57 -18.59 -10.75 -5.66
C SER A 57 -18.10 -9.41 -5.14
N TYR A 58 -18.93 -8.65 -4.44
CA TYR A 58 -18.52 -7.41 -3.78
C TYR A 58 -17.43 -7.65 -2.74
N THR A 59 -17.67 -8.59 -1.81
CA THR A 59 -16.65 -8.99 -0.82
C THR A 59 -15.37 -9.49 -1.48
N GLY A 60 -15.47 -10.24 -2.59
CA GLY A 60 -14.32 -10.66 -3.39
C GLY A 60 -13.53 -9.49 -3.98
N GLY A 61 -14.24 -8.44 -4.41
CA GLY A 61 -13.67 -7.16 -4.82
C GLY A 61 -12.91 -6.48 -3.69
N GLU A 62 -13.50 -6.40 -2.50
CA GLU A 62 -12.85 -5.79 -1.33
C GLU A 62 -11.57 -6.52 -0.93
N VAL A 63 -11.63 -7.86 -0.81
CA VAL A 63 -10.44 -8.68 -0.51
C VAL A 63 -9.34 -8.44 -1.56
N SER A 64 -9.72 -8.38 -2.85
CA SER A 64 -8.79 -8.06 -3.93
C SER A 64 -8.20 -6.66 -3.80
N GLY A 65 -9.00 -5.68 -3.38
CA GLY A 65 -8.57 -4.31 -3.14
C GLY A 65 -7.55 -4.22 -2.00
N VAL A 66 -7.74 -4.96 -0.91
CA VAL A 66 -6.76 -5.06 0.19
C VAL A 66 -5.45 -5.67 -0.29
N LEU A 67 -5.52 -6.77 -1.06
CA LEU A 67 -4.33 -7.44 -1.60
C LEU A 67 -3.55 -6.51 -2.54
N VAL A 68 -4.24 -5.80 -3.44
CA VAL A 68 -3.62 -4.84 -4.36
C VAL A 68 -3.03 -3.65 -3.60
N SER A 69 -3.74 -3.10 -2.61
CA SER A 69 -3.22 -2.02 -1.76
C SER A 69 -1.94 -2.44 -1.03
N THR A 70 -1.93 -3.65 -0.47
CA THR A 70 -0.75 -4.26 0.17
C THR A 70 0.41 -4.37 -0.81
N ALA A 71 0.16 -4.85 -2.02
CA ALA A 71 1.18 -5.00 -3.06
C ALA A 71 1.74 -3.64 -3.52
N ILE A 72 0.89 -2.64 -3.72
CA ILE A 72 1.29 -1.26 -4.07
C ILE A 72 2.15 -0.67 -2.96
N GLY A 73 1.69 -0.78 -1.71
CA GLY A 73 2.44 -0.32 -0.54
C GLY A 73 3.80 -1.01 -0.44
N GLY A 74 3.84 -2.33 -0.64
CA GLY A 74 5.08 -3.10 -0.68
C GLY A 74 6.03 -2.64 -1.78
N ALA A 75 5.52 -2.44 -3.00
CA ALA A 75 6.30 -1.95 -4.13
C ALA A 75 6.86 -0.53 -3.89
N ALA A 76 6.06 0.37 -3.32
CA ALA A 76 6.49 1.71 -2.93
C ALA A 76 7.58 1.63 -1.85
N GLY A 77 7.38 0.79 -0.83
CA GLY A 77 8.36 0.52 0.22
C GLY A 77 9.66 -0.07 -0.32
N TRP A 78 9.60 -0.98 -1.29
CA TRP A 78 10.76 -1.57 -1.96
C TRP A 78 11.55 -0.52 -2.75
N ARG A 79 10.87 0.35 -3.50
CA ARG A 79 11.50 1.50 -4.17
C ARG A 79 12.17 2.45 -3.17
N ALA A 80 11.51 2.74 -2.06
CA ALA A 80 12.05 3.57 -0.99
C ALA A 80 13.29 2.92 -0.33
N ALA A 81 13.26 1.61 -0.05
CA ALA A 81 14.40 0.86 0.47
C ALA A 81 15.63 0.98 -0.46
N GLY A 82 15.40 1.01 -1.77
CA GLY A 82 16.42 1.12 -2.81
C GLY A 82 16.93 2.54 -3.12
N THR A 83 16.40 3.58 -2.46
CA THR A 83 16.75 4.98 -2.77
C THR A 83 18.16 5.32 -2.29
N LYS A 84 19.14 5.10 -3.17
CA LYS A 84 20.53 5.50 -2.96
C LYS A 84 20.65 7.01 -3.05
N GLY A 85 21.55 7.59 -2.26
CA GLY A 85 21.82 9.02 -2.28
C GLY A 85 23.17 9.33 -1.66
N TRP A 86 23.61 10.57 -1.84
CA TRP A 86 24.84 11.04 -1.20
C TRP A 86 24.73 10.94 0.32
N GLY A 87 25.80 10.48 0.97
CA GLY A 87 25.82 10.25 2.42
C GLY A 87 24.99 9.06 2.92
N LYS A 88 24.32 8.32 2.02
CA LYS A 88 23.60 7.09 2.37
C LYS A 88 24.45 5.84 2.15
N GLU A 89 24.18 4.83 2.95
CA GLU A 89 24.77 3.51 2.84
C GLU A 89 23.73 2.44 3.15
N PHE A 90 24.04 1.19 2.79
CA PHE A 90 23.12 0.10 2.97
C PHE A 90 23.20 -0.45 4.40
N SER A 91 22.06 -0.47 5.11
CA SER A 91 21.92 -1.06 6.45
C SER A 91 21.09 -2.34 6.37
N HIS A 92 21.64 -3.45 6.87
CA HIS A 92 20.95 -4.73 6.91
C HIS A 92 20.06 -4.85 8.15
N TRP A 93 18.87 -5.42 7.99
CA TRP A 93 18.04 -5.79 9.13
C TRP A 93 18.54 -7.06 9.81
N ILE A 94 18.68 -8.13 9.02
CA ILE A 94 19.27 -9.39 9.47
C ILE A 94 20.74 -9.39 9.04
N PRO A 95 21.70 -9.59 9.95
CA PRO A 95 23.13 -9.59 9.63
C PRO A 95 23.52 -10.62 8.56
N ASN A 96 22.83 -11.76 8.53
CA ASN A 96 23.00 -12.74 7.47
C ASN A 96 22.53 -12.15 6.13
N ARG A 97 23.39 -12.20 5.10
CA ARG A 97 23.18 -11.58 3.77
C ARG A 97 22.13 -12.32 2.94
N LYS A 98 20.93 -12.53 3.49
CA LYS A 98 19.81 -13.17 2.79
C LYS A 98 19.48 -12.40 1.51
N GLY A 99 19.63 -13.06 0.37
CA GLY A 99 19.44 -12.45 -0.96
C GLY A 99 20.62 -11.60 -1.46
N GLY A 100 21.80 -11.69 -0.82
CA GLY A 100 23.02 -11.02 -1.26
C GLY A 100 23.39 -9.77 -0.45
N PRO A 101 24.48 -9.07 -0.83
CA PRO A 101 25.07 -8.01 -0.02
C PRO A 101 24.21 -6.75 0.12
N ARG A 102 23.24 -6.52 -0.77
CA ARG A 102 22.39 -5.30 -0.79
C ARG A 102 20.92 -5.63 -1.13
N SER A 103 20.41 -6.73 -0.60
CA SER A 103 19.03 -7.17 -0.83
C SER A 103 18.03 -6.20 -0.20
N LEU A 104 17.17 -5.58 -1.00
CA LEU A 104 16.13 -4.65 -0.53
C LEU A 104 15.05 -5.34 0.33
N TRP A 105 15.01 -6.66 0.32
CA TRP A 105 14.20 -7.48 1.23
C TRP A 105 14.81 -7.63 2.62
N ASN A 106 16.06 -7.18 2.81
CA ASN A 106 16.80 -7.30 4.05
C ASN A 106 17.55 -6.02 4.43
N GLY A 107 17.20 -4.87 3.85
CA GLY A 107 17.80 -3.62 4.28
C GLY A 107 17.34 -2.40 3.50
N ASN A 108 17.82 -1.25 3.94
CA ASN A 108 17.49 0.07 3.41
C ASN A 108 18.75 0.87 3.12
N TYR A 109 18.69 1.80 2.17
CA TYR A 109 19.66 2.90 2.09
C TYR A 109 19.30 4.00 3.09
N VAL A 110 20.12 4.13 4.14
CA VAL A 110 19.94 5.07 5.25
C VAL A 110 21.15 6.00 5.37
N THR A 111 21.02 7.11 6.09
CA THR A 111 22.17 7.99 6.35
C THR A 111 23.21 7.29 7.24
N LYS A 112 24.48 7.72 7.19
CA LYS A 112 25.52 7.19 8.10
C LYS A 112 25.16 7.35 9.58
N VAL A 113 24.47 8.44 9.93
CA VAL A 113 24.00 8.72 11.30
C VAL A 113 22.95 7.71 11.70
N GLU A 114 21.92 7.52 10.86
CA GLU A 114 20.85 6.55 11.12
C GLU A 114 21.37 5.12 11.20
N HIS A 115 22.33 4.75 10.34
CA HIS A 115 22.98 3.46 10.41
C HIS A 115 23.76 3.29 11.72
N ALA A 116 24.53 4.30 12.14
CA ALA A 116 25.25 4.26 13.40
C ALA A 116 24.31 4.21 14.61
N LEU A 117 23.16 4.88 14.56
CA LEU A 117 22.17 4.86 15.64
C LEU A 117 21.33 3.58 15.70
N SER A 118 21.33 2.77 14.64
CA SER A 118 20.54 1.54 14.58
C SER A 118 21.36 0.25 14.62
N ASP A 119 22.67 0.32 14.35
CA ASP A 119 23.60 -0.80 14.44
C ASP A 119 24.60 -0.62 15.60
N PRO A 120 24.45 -1.39 16.71
CA PRO A 120 25.39 -1.36 17.84
C PRO A 120 26.84 -1.60 17.44
N TYR A 121 27.09 -2.43 16.42
CA TYR A 121 28.45 -2.67 15.94
C TYR A 121 29.04 -1.40 15.34
N ARG A 122 28.30 -0.72 14.46
CA ARG A 122 28.74 0.54 13.87
C ARG A 122 28.88 1.66 14.89
N TYR A 123 27.94 1.79 15.82
CA TYR A 123 27.98 2.80 16.89
C TYR A 123 29.25 2.72 17.73
N ARG A 124 29.74 1.51 18.01
CA ARG A 124 30.95 1.27 18.80
C ARG A 124 32.16 2.04 18.25
N PHE A 125 32.28 2.13 16.93
CA PHE A 125 33.39 2.80 16.25
C PHE A 125 33.21 4.31 16.10
N MET A 126 32.10 4.89 16.55
CA MET A 126 31.92 6.34 16.51
C MET A 126 32.73 7.04 17.61
N PRO A 127 33.25 8.26 17.35
CA PRO A 127 33.97 9.05 18.35
C PRO A 127 33.14 9.30 19.60
N ARG A 128 33.80 9.46 20.76
CA ARG A 128 33.11 9.72 22.03
C ARG A 128 32.26 10.99 21.98
N THR A 129 32.83 12.09 21.48
CA THR A 129 32.12 13.37 21.31
C THR A 129 30.89 13.25 20.40
N TRP A 130 30.96 12.40 19.37
CA TRP A 130 29.82 12.13 18.50
C TRP A 130 28.71 11.37 19.23
N LYS A 131 29.07 10.35 20.02
CA LYS A 131 28.13 9.54 20.82
C LYS A 131 27.43 10.37 21.91
N GLU A 132 28.13 11.32 22.50
CA GLU A 132 27.56 12.27 23.46
C GLU A 132 26.48 13.15 22.80
N ALA A 133 26.70 13.59 21.55
CA ALA A 133 25.73 14.35 20.78
C ALA A 133 24.62 13.50 20.13
N ASN A 134 24.83 12.19 19.97
CA ASN A 134 23.94 11.28 19.27
C ASN A 134 23.70 10.01 20.12
N PRO A 135 23.00 10.11 21.27
CA PRO A 135 22.76 8.96 22.13
C PRO A 135 21.97 7.89 21.38
N MET A 136 22.42 6.64 21.50
CA MET A 136 21.77 5.50 20.87
C MET A 136 20.32 5.36 21.36
N PRO A 137 19.33 5.29 20.46
CA PRO A 137 17.94 5.09 20.83
C PRO A 137 17.71 3.68 21.39
N ASN A 138 16.55 3.45 22.00
CA ASN A 138 16.19 2.12 22.50
C ASN A 138 16.14 1.06 21.37
N THR A 139 16.19 -0.22 21.76
CA THR A 139 16.27 -1.35 20.82
C THR A 139 15.06 -1.44 19.88
N VAL A 140 13.88 -1.00 20.32
CA VAL A 140 12.65 -1.00 19.49
C VAL A 140 12.81 -0.04 18.32
N ILE A 141 13.29 1.18 18.58
CA ILE A 141 13.54 2.18 17.53
C ILE A 141 14.66 1.72 16.59
N GLN A 142 15.72 1.11 17.12
CA GLN A 142 16.80 0.56 16.30
C GLN A 142 16.27 -0.50 15.33
N GLN A 143 15.45 -1.44 15.81
CA GLN A 143 14.84 -2.46 14.97
C GLN A 143 13.86 -1.85 13.98
N TRP A 144 13.00 -0.92 14.43
CA TRP A 144 12.07 -0.22 13.56
C TRP A 144 12.78 0.44 12.38
N ASN A 145 13.87 1.18 12.62
CA ASN A 145 14.64 1.82 11.55
C ASN A 145 15.28 0.81 10.59
N ARG A 146 15.65 -0.36 11.09
CA ARG A 146 16.27 -1.43 10.29
C ARG A 146 15.29 -2.26 9.48
N ILE A 147 14.03 -2.39 9.90
CA ILE A 147 13.01 -3.13 9.14
C ILE A 147 12.96 -2.59 7.71
N PRO A 148 13.11 -3.44 6.69
CA PRO A 148 13.09 -3.04 5.30
C PRO A 148 11.79 -2.31 4.96
N ASN A 149 11.90 -1.21 4.22
CA ASN A 149 10.75 -0.35 3.91
C ASN A 149 9.69 -1.11 3.08
N VAL A 150 10.04 -2.19 2.39
CA VAL A 150 9.07 -3.07 1.71
C VAL A 150 8.02 -3.63 2.66
N TYR A 151 8.39 -4.01 3.88
CA TYR A 151 7.44 -4.55 4.86
C TYR A 151 6.60 -3.45 5.50
N LYS A 152 7.21 -2.28 5.77
CA LYS A 152 6.49 -1.11 6.28
C LYS A 152 5.48 -0.60 5.25
N GLY A 153 5.90 -0.51 3.99
CA GLY A 153 5.04 -0.11 2.89
C GLY A 153 3.92 -1.13 2.67
N GLY A 154 4.23 -2.43 2.69
CA GLY A 154 3.22 -3.49 2.60
C GLY A 154 2.19 -3.40 3.73
N ALA A 155 2.64 -3.24 4.98
CA ALA A 155 1.77 -3.06 6.13
C ALA A 155 0.91 -1.78 6.03
N ALA A 156 1.49 -0.67 5.57
CA ALA A 156 0.74 0.57 5.34
C ALA A 156 -0.31 0.39 4.24
N GLY A 157 0.04 -0.27 3.13
CA GLY A 157 -0.89 -0.59 2.05
C GLY A 157 -2.02 -1.53 2.50
N ALA A 158 -1.71 -2.53 3.33
CA ALA A 158 -2.71 -3.41 3.91
C ALA A 158 -3.66 -2.64 4.83
N ALA A 159 -3.13 -1.79 5.73
CA ALA A 159 -3.93 -0.98 6.64
C ALA A 159 -4.86 -0.03 5.87
N ILE A 160 -4.35 0.59 4.81
CA ILE A 160 -5.12 1.42 3.87
C ILE A 160 -6.27 0.63 3.25
N GLY A 161 -5.97 -0.54 2.68
CA GLY A 161 -6.99 -1.38 2.07
C GLY A 161 -8.06 -1.83 3.08
N VAL A 162 -7.66 -2.30 4.26
CA VAL A 162 -8.61 -2.73 5.30
C VAL A 162 -9.50 -1.57 5.74
N ALA A 163 -8.93 -0.37 5.92
CA ALA A 163 -9.72 0.81 6.25
C ALA A 163 -10.73 1.13 5.14
N GLY A 164 -10.32 1.04 3.87
CA GLY A 164 -11.20 1.28 2.72
C GLY A 164 -12.30 0.23 2.56
N ALA A 165 -12.08 -1.03 2.92
CA ALA A 165 -13.14 -2.05 2.95
C ALA A 165 -14.12 -1.79 4.11
N ALA A 166 -13.59 -1.43 5.29
CA ALA A 166 -14.41 -1.17 6.47
C ALA A 166 -15.34 0.04 6.32
N THR A 167 -14.99 1.02 5.47
CA THR A 167 -15.85 2.19 5.20
C THR A 167 -17.06 1.89 4.32
N ASN A 168 -17.10 0.74 3.65
CA ASN A 168 -18.18 0.40 2.72
C ASN A 168 -19.27 -0.49 3.34
N SER A 169 -19.13 -0.81 4.62
CA SER A 169 -19.99 -1.75 5.35
C SER A 169 -21.31 -1.14 5.84
N ASP A 170 -21.67 0.06 5.39
CA ASP A 170 -22.90 0.79 5.74
C ASP A 170 -23.85 0.96 4.54
#